data_AF-A0A4Q5SIT6-F1
#
_entry.id   AF-A0A4Q5SIT6-F1
#
_cell.length_a   1.000
_cell.length_b   1.000
_cell.length_c   1.000
_cell.angle_alpha   90.00
_cell.angle_beta   90.00
_cell.angle_gamma   90.00
#
_symmetry.space_group_name_H-M   'P 1'
#
loop_
_entity.id
_entity.type
_entity.pdbx_description
1 polymer ?
#
loop_
_entity_poly.entity_id
_entity_poly.type
_entity_poly.pdbx_seq_one_letter_code
_entity_poly.pdbx_strand_id
1 'polypeptide(L)'
;MGLTADQLRDGLDAIAAREPGIASALERVGYPEPRIRPTGYHTLLRTIVGQQVSVAAAASVWNKLEAELGAEMPAHELLARDFDALRACGLSRQKQGYARSLCELVVAEELDFDALPEDDEEAIAY
;
A
#
# COMPACT_ATOMS: atom_id res chain seq x y z
N MET A 1 1.55 -1.29 -9.50
CA MET A 1 2.85 -1.89 -9.14
C MET A 1 2.69 -3.35 -8.68
N GLY A 2 3.55 -4.25 -9.13
CA GLY A 2 3.58 -5.67 -8.74
C GLY A 2 4.29 -6.53 -9.79
N LEU A 3 4.74 -7.73 -9.39
CA LEU A 3 5.31 -8.71 -10.32
C LEU A 3 4.21 -9.36 -11.15
N THR A 4 4.44 -9.52 -12.46
CA THR A 4 3.57 -10.30 -13.35
C THR A 4 3.63 -11.79 -13.00
N ALA A 5 2.67 -12.56 -13.51
CA ALA A 5 2.62 -14.00 -13.27
C ALA A 5 3.87 -14.72 -13.82
N ASP A 6 4.40 -14.28 -14.96
CA ASP A 6 5.62 -14.83 -15.55
C ASP A 6 6.85 -14.48 -14.71
N GLN A 7 6.99 -13.22 -14.29
CA GLN A 7 8.09 -12.82 -13.39
C GLN A 7 8.06 -13.58 -12.05
N LEU A 8 6.88 -13.85 -11.50
CA LEU A 8 6.72 -14.67 -10.30
C LEU A 8 7.17 -16.11 -10.53
N ARG A 9 6.76 -16.73 -11.65
CA ARG A 9 7.17 -18.08 -12.03
C ARG A 9 8.68 -18.17 -12.18
N ASP A 10 9.26 -17.32 -13.02
CA ASP A 10 10.69 -17.31 -13.31
C ASP A 10 11.52 -17.12 -12.03
N GLY A 11 11.11 -16.18 -11.17
CA GLY A 11 11.77 -15.94 -9.89
C GLY A 11 11.67 -17.12 -8.93
N LEU A 12 10.49 -17.73 -8.81
CA LEU A 12 10.26 -18.88 -7.93
C LEU A 12 10.98 -20.13 -8.43
N ASP A 13 11.07 -20.35 -9.74
CA ASP A 13 11.82 -21.46 -10.35
C ASP A 13 13.32 -21.31 -10.10
N ALA A 14 13.85 -20.10 -10.29
CA ALA A 14 15.25 -19.79 -10.00
C ALA A 14 15.60 -20.03 -8.52
N ILE A 15 14.68 -19.73 -7.59
CA ILE A 15 14.87 -19.99 -6.16
C ILE A 15 14.72 -21.48 -5.86
N ALA A 16 13.71 -22.16 -6.42
CA ALA A 16 13.46 -23.60 -6.21
C ALA A 16 14.63 -24.47 -6.67
N ALA A 17 15.35 -24.06 -7.72
CA ALA A 17 16.58 -24.72 -8.16
C ALA A 17 17.72 -24.66 -7.14
N ARG A 18 17.65 -23.75 -6.16
CA ARG A 18 18.69 -23.50 -5.14
C ARG A 18 18.25 -23.90 -3.74
N GLU A 19 16.95 -23.84 -3.45
CA GLU A 19 16.36 -24.13 -2.14
C GLU A 19 15.26 -25.20 -2.27
N PRO A 20 15.55 -26.45 -1.87
CA PRO A 20 14.61 -27.57 -1.95
C PRO A 20 13.29 -27.36 -1.20
N GLY A 21 13.30 -26.56 -0.12
CA GLY A 21 12.08 -26.22 0.61
C GLY A 21 11.08 -25.44 -0.24
N ILE A 22 11.56 -24.56 -1.13
CA ILE A 22 10.72 -23.80 -2.06
C ILE A 22 10.19 -24.71 -3.17
N ALA A 23 11.02 -25.61 -3.71
CA ALA A 23 10.56 -26.60 -4.69
C ALA A 23 9.41 -27.45 -4.13
N SER A 24 9.56 -27.98 -2.91
CA SER A 24 8.51 -28.76 -2.25
C SER A 24 7.25 -27.94 -1.97
N ALA A 25 7.39 -26.65 -1.64
CA ALA A 25 6.24 -25.77 -1.48
C ALA A 25 5.48 -25.58 -2.81
N LEU A 26 6.18 -25.33 -3.92
CA LEU A 26 5.56 -25.17 -5.24
C LEU A 26 4.83 -26.44 -5.69
N GLU A 27 5.40 -27.62 -5.46
CA GLU A 27 4.72 -28.89 -5.74
C GLU A 27 3.41 -29.06 -4.95
N ARG A 28 3.38 -28.55 -3.71
CA ARG A 28 2.24 -28.70 -2.80
C ARG A 28 1.14 -27.68 -3.01
N VAL A 29 1.49 -26.42 -3.27
CA VAL A 29 0.53 -25.30 -3.29
C VAL A 29 0.52 -24.51 -4.59
N GLY A 30 1.40 -24.84 -5.54
CA GLY A 30 1.52 -24.15 -6.83
C GLY A 30 2.15 -22.75 -6.72
N TYR A 31 2.13 -22.03 -7.84
CA TYR A 31 2.58 -20.65 -7.90
C TYR A 31 1.52 -19.72 -7.31
N PRO A 32 1.92 -18.69 -6.55
CA PRO A 32 0.99 -17.69 -6.06
C PRO A 32 0.49 -16.80 -7.20
N GLU A 33 -0.74 -16.32 -7.06
CA GLU A 33 -1.29 -15.30 -7.95
C GLU A 33 -0.58 -13.95 -7.78
N PRO A 34 -0.43 -13.16 -8.87
CA PRO A 34 0.07 -11.80 -8.81
C PRO A 34 -0.73 -10.92 -7.84
N ARG A 35 -0.01 -10.15 -7.01
CA ARG A 35 -0.61 -9.15 -6.12
C ARG A 35 -0.42 -7.76 -6.70
N ILE A 36 -1.18 -7.46 -7.75
CA ILE A 36 -1.09 -6.18 -8.46
C ILE A 36 -2.08 -5.19 -7.86
N ARG A 37 -1.61 -3.98 -7.55
CA ARG A 37 -2.44 -2.83 -7.18
C ARG A 37 -2.13 -1.64 -8.10
N PRO A 38 -3.10 -0.74 -8.35
CA PRO A 38 -2.81 0.50 -9.06
C PRO A 38 -1.76 1.31 -8.29
N THR A 39 -0.89 1.99 -9.03
CA THR A 39 0.05 2.97 -8.46
C THR A 39 -0.74 4.19 -7.97
N GLY A 40 -0.20 4.93 -7.00
CA GLY A 40 -0.76 6.22 -6.60
C GLY A 40 -1.11 6.35 -5.11
N TYR A 41 -1.47 7.58 -4.77
CA TYR A 41 -1.86 8.05 -3.44
C TYR A 41 -2.77 7.08 -2.69
N HIS A 42 -3.85 6.64 -3.31
CA HIS A 42 -4.87 5.83 -2.67
C HIS A 42 -4.34 4.46 -2.22
N THR A 43 -3.47 3.85 -3.03
CA THR A 43 -2.79 2.59 -2.65
C THR A 43 -1.82 2.81 -1.50
N LEU A 44 -1.07 3.90 -1.49
CA LEU A 44 -0.14 4.21 -0.40
C LEU A 44 -0.87 4.52 0.91
N LEU A 45 -1.97 5.27 0.86
CA LEU A 45 -2.85 5.50 2.00
C LEU A 45 -3.37 4.19 2.57
N ARG A 46 -3.81 3.26 1.71
CA ARG A 46 -4.26 1.93 2.13
C ARG A 46 -3.16 1.12 2.81
N THR A 47 -1.93 1.25 2.33
CA THR A 47 -0.75 0.65 2.97
C THR A 47 -0.54 1.21 4.38
N ILE A 48 -0.61 2.54 4.56
CA ILE A 48 -0.51 3.21 5.88
C ILE A 48 -1.60 2.69 6.84
N VAL A 49 -2.85 2.63 6.37
CA VAL A 49 -3.99 2.11 7.16
C VAL A 49 -3.75 0.66 7.61
N GLY A 50 -3.18 -0.18 6.74
CA GLY A 50 -2.93 -1.59 6.99
C GLY A 50 -1.74 -1.92 7.90
N GLN A 51 -0.88 -0.95 8.25
CA GLN A 51 0.33 -1.22 9.04
C GLN A 51 -0.01 -1.85 10.40
N GLN A 52 0.66 -2.96 10.75
CA GLN A 52 0.59 -3.62 12.06
C GLN A 52 -0.81 -4.08 12.52
N VAL A 53 -1.75 -4.28 11.58
CA VAL A 53 -3.11 -4.74 11.90
C VAL A 53 -3.53 -5.89 10.99
N SER A 54 -4.56 -6.63 11.39
CA SER A 54 -5.14 -7.68 10.55
C SER A 54 -5.82 -7.08 9.30
N VAL A 55 -5.99 -7.91 8.26
CA VAL A 55 -6.73 -7.52 7.05
C VAL A 55 -8.14 -7.03 7.38
N ALA A 56 -8.83 -7.72 8.30
CA ALA A 56 -10.18 -7.35 8.72
C ALA A 56 -10.21 -5.99 9.46
N ALA A 57 -9.23 -5.73 10.33
CA ALA A 57 -9.12 -4.46 11.02
C ALA A 57 -8.80 -3.31 10.04
N ALA A 58 -7.87 -3.53 9.10
CA ALA A 58 -7.54 -2.57 8.06
C ALA A 58 -8.78 -2.24 7.20
N ALA A 59 -9.54 -3.25 6.79
CA ALA A 59 -10.77 -3.05 6.03
C ALA A 59 -11.84 -2.27 6.82
N SER A 60 -11.97 -2.53 8.13
CA SER A 60 -12.89 -1.79 8.99
C SER A 60 -12.54 -0.30 9.08
N VAL A 61 -11.26 0.03 9.26
CA VAL A 61 -10.78 1.43 9.27
C VAL A 61 -10.97 2.08 7.90
N TRP A 62 -10.63 1.35 6.83
CA TRP A 62 -10.78 1.81 5.46
C TRP A 62 -12.22 2.21 5.13
N ASN A 63 -13.19 1.35 5.42
CA ASN A 63 -14.60 1.61 5.15
C ASN A 63 -15.13 2.83 5.93
N LYS A 64 -14.61 3.09 7.14
CA LYS A 64 -14.96 4.28 7.91
C LYS A 64 -14.38 5.56 7.32
N LEU A 65 -13.11 5.51 6.88
CA LEU A 65 -12.50 6.63 6.16
C LEU A 65 -13.23 6.93 4.86
N GLU A 66 -13.58 5.90 4.10
CA GLU A 66 -14.34 6.05 2.85
C GLU A 66 -15.74 6.66 3.10
N ALA A 67 -16.41 6.28 4.19
CA ALA A 67 -17.68 6.87 4.60
C ALA A 67 -17.54 8.34 5.04
N GLU A 68 -16.42 8.70 5.67
CA GLU A 68 -16.14 10.06 6.17
C GLU A 68 -15.64 11.02 5.06
N LEU A 69 -14.86 10.50 4.11
CA LEU A 69 -14.13 11.29 3.12
C LEU A 69 -14.65 11.10 1.67
N GLY A 70 -15.57 10.16 1.46
CA GLY A 70 -16.06 9.75 0.13
C GLY A 70 -15.21 8.67 -0.54
N ALA A 71 -15.77 8.00 -1.54
CA ALA A 71 -15.12 6.86 -2.24
C ALA A 71 -13.74 7.19 -2.83
N GLU A 72 -13.60 8.38 -3.42
CA GLU A 72 -12.35 8.83 -4.03
C GLU A 72 -11.31 9.30 -3.00
N MET A 73 -11.75 9.62 -1.76
CA MET A 73 -10.93 10.15 -0.66
C MET A 73 -9.88 11.17 -1.12
N PRO A 74 -10.26 12.27 -1.79
CA PRO A 74 -9.27 13.21 -2.29
C PRO A 74 -8.43 13.79 -1.14
N ALA A 75 -7.13 13.99 -1.37
CA ALA A 75 -6.16 14.32 -0.32
C ALA A 75 -6.57 15.54 0.54
N HIS A 76 -7.20 16.55 -0.07
CA HIS A 76 -7.67 17.75 0.63
C HIS A 76 -8.81 17.47 1.63
N GLU A 77 -9.65 16.46 1.39
CA GLU A 77 -10.73 16.08 2.34
C GLU A 77 -10.14 15.53 3.63
N LEU A 78 -9.09 14.70 3.55
CA LEU A 78 -8.39 14.20 4.73
C LEU A 78 -7.75 15.33 5.53
N LEU A 79 -7.12 16.29 4.84
CA LEU A 79 -6.49 17.45 5.48
C LEU A 79 -7.49 18.39 6.16
N ALA A 80 -8.73 18.43 5.66
CA ALA A 80 -9.82 19.24 6.21
C ALA A 80 -10.48 18.61 7.46
N ARG A 81 -10.13 17.38 7.84
CA ARG A 81 -10.59 16.75 9.09
C ARG A 81 -9.56 16.96 10.20
N ASP A 82 -10.06 17.15 11.42
CA ASP A 82 -9.20 17.18 12.60
C ASP A 82 -8.76 15.77 13.04
N PHE A 83 -7.84 15.72 14.00
CA PHE A 83 -7.32 14.45 14.49
C PHE A 83 -8.37 13.59 15.21
N ASP A 84 -9.42 14.19 15.77
CA ASP A 84 -10.47 13.47 16.48
C ASP A 84 -11.41 12.76 15.50
N ALA A 85 -11.78 13.41 14.39
CA ALA A 85 -12.52 12.79 13.29
C ALA A 85 -11.75 11.61 12.68
N LEU A 86 -10.45 11.79 12.40
CA LEU A 86 -9.60 10.71 11.89
C LEU A 86 -9.42 9.57 12.90
N ARG A 87 -9.36 9.88 14.20
CA ARG A 87 -9.34 8.90 15.28
C ARG A 87 -10.65 8.12 15.36
N ALA A 88 -11.79 8.77 15.16
CA ALA A 88 -13.10 8.12 15.15
C ALA A 88 -13.22 7.09 14.00
N CYS A 89 -12.52 7.32 12.89
CA CYS A 89 -12.39 6.35 11.79
C CYS A 89 -11.50 5.14 12.15
N GLY A 90 -10.75 5.21 13.26
CA GLY A 90 -9.89 4.13 13.75
C GLY A 90 -8.42 4.28 13.39
N LEU A 91 -7.99 5.45 12.89
CA LEU A 91 -6.57 5.72 12.70
C LEU A 91 -5.86 5.95 14.04
N SER A 92 -4.71 5.31 14.23
CA SER A 92 -3.81 5.63 15.34
C SER A 92 -3.18 7.00 15.13
N ARG A 93 -2.70 7.65 16.21
CA ARG A 93 -2.02 8.95 16.14
C ARG A 93 -0.87 8.96 15.13
N GLN A 94 -0.08 7.90 15.08
CA GLN A 94 1.04 7.77 14.14
C GLN A 94 0.55 7.69 12.68
N LYS A 95 -0.48 6.88 12.41
CA LYS A 95 -1.07 6.78 11.07
C LYS A 95 -1.78 8.06 10.63
N GLN A 96 -2.35 8.83 11.56
CA GLN A 96 -2.87 10.16 11.25
C GLN A 96 -1.75 11.08 10.76
N GLY A 97 -0.59 11.07 11.43
CA GLY A 97 0.58 11.82 10.99
C GLY A 97 1.05 11.44 9.59
N TYR A 98 1.18 10.13 9.32
CA TYR A 98 1.62 9.64 8.00
C TYR A 98 0.60 9.93 6.90
N ALA A 99 -0.69 9.74 7.17
CA ALA A 99 -1.75 10.03 6.20
C ALA A 99 -1.82 11.53 5.87
N ARG A 100 -1.69 12.42 6.87
CA ARG A 100 -1.67 13.86 6.63
C ARG A 100 -0.41 14.29 5.86
N SER A 101 0.77 13.80 6.25
CA SER A 101 2.02 14.09 5.51
C SER A 101 1.94 13.65 4.05
N LEU A 102 1.40 12.45 3.79
CA LEU A 102 1.12 11.99 2.43
C LEU A 102 0.17 12.94 1.68
N CYS A 103 -0.93 13.36 2.32
CA CYS A 103 -1.89 14.26 1.68
C CYS A 103 -1.30 15.66 1.43
N GLU A 104 -0.45 16.16 2.33
CA GLU A 104 0.26 17.43 2.17
C GLU A 104 1.17 17.39 0.94
N LEU A 105 1.98 16.33 0.77
CA LEU A 105 2.84 16.15 -0.40
C LEU A 105 2.04 16.06 -1.71
N VAL A 106 0.90 15.35 -1.70
CA VAL A 106 0.04 15.22 -2.88
C VAL A 106 -0.61 16.55 -3.26
N VAL A 107 -1.12 17.30 -2.28
CA VAL A 107 -1.74 18.61 -2.54
C VAL A 107 -0.71 19.65 -2.97
N ALA A 108 0.52 19.55 -2.46
CA ALA A 108 1.62 20.42 -2.84
C ALA A 108 2.28 20.03 -4.19
N GLU A 109 1.85 18.92 -4.81
CA GLU A 109 2.45 18.35 -6.02
C GLU A 109 3.95 18.04 -5.86
N GLU A 110 4.40 17.79 -4.62
CA GLU A 110 5.79 17.45 -4.30
C GLU A 110 6.08 15.95 -4.48
N LEU A 111 5.04 15.12 -4.55
CA LEU A 111 5.13 13.69 -4.80
C LEU A 111 4.32 13.31 -6.05
N ASP A 112 5.02 13.13 -7.17
CA ASP A 112 4.45 12.61 -8.41
C ASP A 112 4.64 11.09 -8.49
N PHE A 113 3.54 10.35 -8.32
CA PHE A 113 3.54 8.89 -8.34
C PHE A 113 3.82 8.29 -9.72
N ASP A 114 3.61 9.05 -10.80
CA ASP A 114 3.85 8.60 -12.17
C ASP A 114 5.30 8.85 -12.62
N ALA A 115 6.05 9.68 -11.88
CA ALA A 115 7.44 10.03 -12.15
C ALA A 115 8.45 9.42 -11.17
N LEU A 116 8.02 8.50 -10.30
CA LEU A 116 8.93 7.82 -9.37
C LEU A 116 9.99 7.00 -10.12
N PRO A 117 11.27 7.07 -9.73
CA PRO A 117 12.33 6.22 -10.28
C PRO A 117 12.03 4.72 -10.12
N GLU A 118 12.55 3.90 -11.03
CA GLU A 118 12.47 2.43 -10.91
C GLU A 118 13.42 1.88 -9.84
N ASP A 119 14.52 2.59 -9.57
CA ASP A 119 15.50 2.21 -8.56
C ASP A 119 15.06 2.66 -7.16
N ASP A 120 15.16 1.76 -6.18
CA ASP A 120 14.71 2.01 -4.82
C ASP A 120 15.50 3.13 -4.13
N GLU A 121 16.83 3.21 -4.33
CA GLU A 121 17.66 4.23 -3.68
C GLU A 121 17.40 5.61 -4.29
N GLU A 122 17.23 5.68 -5.61
CA GLU A 122 16.82 6.91 -6.29
C GLU A 122 15.41 7.35 -5.85
N ALA A 123 14.47 6.42 -5.71
CA ALA A 123 13.11 6.72 -5.25
C ALA A 123 13.05 7.18 -3.79
N ILE A 124 13.96 6.70 -2.92
CA ILE A 124 14.07 7.15 -1.52
C ILE A 124 14.67 8.55 -1.43
N ALA A 125 15.55 8.91 -2.36
CA ALA A 125 16.21 10.21 -2.41
C ALA A 125 15.40 11.32 -3.11
N TYR A 126 14.30 10.94 -3.78
CA TYR A 126 13.35 11.82 -4.47
C TYR A 126 12.62 12.75 -3.48
#